data_AF-A0A1F2YAB9-F1
#
_entry.id   AF-A0A1F2YAB9-F1
#
_cell.length_a   1.000
_cell.length_b   1.000
_cell.length_c   1.000
_cell.angle_alpha   90.00
_cell.angle_beta   90.00
_cell.angle_gamma   90.00
#
_symmetry.space_group_name_H-M   'P 1'
#
loop_
_entity.id
_entity.type
_entity.pdbx_description
1 polymer ?
#
loop_
_entity_poly.entity_id
_entity_poly.type
_entity_poly.pdbx_seq_one_letter_code
_entity_poly.pdbx_strand_id
1 'polypeptide(L)'
;MTWLTYASGRVDWLALRVRAASLQRFLDRGMYVDDLYARVLVAPAKAGSAFLASVVDARVVDGLVNGFGVVVQWLAGAGRQVQTGLVRNYALGFLLGALVLLAYVGVRG
;
A
#
# COMPACT_ATOMS: atom_id res chain seq x y z
N MET A 1 -16.69 0.30 63.14
CA MET A 1 -16.28 -1.02 63.67
C MET A 1 -15.72 -1.92 62.57
N THR A 2 -14.69 -1.48 61.83
CA THR A 2 -14.11 -2.23 60.69
C THR A 2 -12.58 -2.37 60.78
N TRP A 3 -11.91 -1.67 61.70
CA TRP A 3 -10.46 -1.73 61.87
C TRP A 3 -10.00 -2.91 62.75
N LEU A 4 -10.84 -3.32 63.70
CA LEU A 4 -10.56 -4.42 64.62
C LEU A 4 -10.51 -5.79 63.92
N THR A 5 -11.18 -5.95 62.77
CA THR A 5 -11.12 -7.19 62.00
C THR A 5 -9.81 -7.30 61.21
N TYR A 6 -9.26 -6.17 60.72
CA TYR A 6 -8.07 -6.15 59.88
C TYR A 6 -6.77 -6.39 60.66
N ALA A 7 -6.68 -5.86 61.89
CA ALA A 7 -5.50 -6.02 62.76
C ALA A 7 -5.44 -7.37 63.51
N SER A 8 -6.53 -8.17 63.48
CA SER A 8 -6.68 -9.31 64.39
C SER A 8 -5.96 -10.60 63.98
N GLY A 9 -5.35 -10.67 62.79
CA GLY A 9 -4.62 -11.87 62.31
C GLY A 9 -5.44 -13.16 62.21
N ARG A 10 -6.74 -13.13 62.54
CA ARG A 10 -7.65 -14.29 62.56
C ARG A 10 -8.22 -14.64 61.19
N VAL A 11 -8.03 -13.76 60.21
CA VAL A 11 -8.46 -13.96 58.83
C VAL A 11 -7.22 -14.28 58.00
N ASP A 12 -7.09 -15.54 57.60
CA ASP A 12 -6.02 -15.96 56.69
C ASP A 12 -6.32 -15.41 55.29
N TRP A 13 -5.82 -14.19 55.05
CA TRP A 13 -5.97 -13.47 53.79
C TRP A 13 -5.32 -14.23 52.62
N LEU A 14 -4.34 -15.09 52.90
CA LEU A 14 -3.72 -15.97 51.91
C LEU A 14 -4.69 -17.09 51.50
N ALA A 15 -5.34 -17.75 52.45
CA ALA A 15 -6.33 -18.79 52.17
C ALA A 15 -7.56 -18.25 51.40
N LEU A 16 -8.01 -17.02 51.73
CA LEU A 16 -9.09 -16.34 51.00
C LEU A 16 -8.67 -15.93 49.59
N ARG A 17 -7.45 -15.44 49.40
CA ARG A 17 -6.89 -15.13 48.08
C ARG A 17 -6.74 -16.38 47.22
N VAL A 18 -6.31 -17.51 47.77
CA VAL A 18 -6.18 -18.77 47.01
C VAL A 18 -7.54 -19.29 46.55
N ARG A 19 -8.58 -19.21 47.38
CA ARG A 19 -9.96 -19.61 47.00
C ARG A 19 -10.62 -18.61 46.05
N ALA A 20 -10.34 -17.32 46.20
CA ALA A 20 -10.87 -16.26 45.34
C ALA A 20 -9.98 -15.97 44.12
N ALA A 21 -8.82 -16.62 43.96
CA ALA A 21 -7.88 -16.40 42.86
C ALA A 21 -8.49 -16.75 41.49
N SER A 22 -9.45 -17.68 41.44
CA SER A 22 -10.22 -17.96 40.23
C SER A 22 -11.15 -16.79 39.87
N LEU A 23 -11.86 -16.24 40.87
CA LEU A 23 -12.75 -15.10 40.73
C LEU A 23 -11.98 -13.81 40.40
N GLN A 24 -10.83 -13.59 41.05
CA GLN A 24 -9.92 -12.49 40.75
C GLN A 24 -9.35 -12.60 39.34
N ARG A 25 -8.89 -13.78 38.90
CA ARG A 25 -8.48 -13.99 37.50
C ARG A 25 -9.60 -13.78 36.48
N PHE A 26 -10.85 -14.02 36.87
CA PHE A 26 -12.02 -13.80 36.02
C PHE A 26 -12.36 -12.31 35.91
N LEU A 27 -12.25 -11.56 37.02
CA LEU A 27 -12.44 -10.11 37.07
C LEU A 27 -11.28 -9.34 36.43
N ASP A 28 -10.03 -9.75 36.66
CA ASP A 28 -8.81 -9.18 36.06
C ASP A 28 -8.76 -9.37 34.54
N ARG A 29 -9.47 -10.37 34.00
CA ARG A 29 -9.67 -10.57 32.55
C ARG A 29 -10.81 -9.73 31.96
N GLY A 30 -11.31 -8.73 32.68
CA GLY A 30 -12.33 -7.80 32.16
C GLY A 30 -13.60 -8.53 31.71
N MET A 31 -13.99 -9.61 32.40
CA MET A 31 -15.22 -10.37 32.10
C MET A 31 -15.29 -10.91 30.66
N TYR A 32 -14.15 -11.23 30.02
CA TYR A 32 -14.07 -11.73 28.63
C TYR A 32 -14.61 -10.78 27.55
N VAL A 33 -15.10 -9.59 27.90
CA VAL A 33 -15.73 -8.65 26.97
C VAL A 33 -14.68 -8.07 26.02
N ASP A 34 -13.52 -7.70 26.54
CA ASP A 34 -12.40 -7.18 25.74
C ASP A 34 -11.87 -8.24 24.77
N ASP A 35 -11.81 -9.50 25.20
CA ASP A 35 -11.28 -10.61 24.39
C ASP A 35 -12.28 -11.02 23.29
N LEU A 36 -13.59 -10.94 23.56
CA LEU A 36 -14.63 -11.13 22.57
C LEU A 36 -14.65 -10.00 21.53
N TYR A 37 -14.56 -8.74 21.98
CA TYR A 37 -14.46 -7.58 21.09
C TYR A 37 -13.23 -7.66 20.19
N ALA A 38 -12.08 -8.01 20.77
CA ALA A 38 -10.85 -8.21 20.02
C ALA A 38 -10.98 -9.29 18.93
N ARG A 39 -11.66 -10.40 19.22
CA ARG A 39 -11.81 -11.51 18.26
C ARG A 39 -12.89 -11.28 17.22
N VAL A 40 -14.02 -10.69 17.60
CA VAL A 40 -15.19 -10.53 16.72
C VAL A 40 -15.10 -9.28 15.87
N LEU A 41 -14.51 -8.20 16.38
CA LEU A 41 -14.45 -6.92 15.66
C LEU A 41 -13.05 -6.58 15.19
N VAL A 42 -12.04 -6.68 16.05
CA VAL A 42 -10.67 -6.24 15.70
C VAL A 42 -9.98 -7.24 14.76
N ALA A 43 -10.04 -8.54 15.06
CA ALA A 43 -9.35 -9.56 14.26
C ALA A 43 -9.82 -9.60 12.78
N PRO A 44 -11.12 -9.64 12.44
CA PRO A 44 -11.55 -9.62 11.05
C PRO A 44 -11.28 -8.28 10.36
N ALA A 45 -11.38 -7.15 11.07
CA ALA A 45 -11.02 -5.85 10.51
C ALA A 45 -9.52 -5.79 10.15
N LYS A 46 -8.65 -6.34 11.00
CA LYS A 46 -7.20 -6.41 10.76
C LYS A 46 -6.87 -7.35 9.61
N ALA A 47 -7.56 -8.49 9.51
CA ALA A 47 -7.42 -9.44 8.41
C ALA A 47 -7.88 -8.83 7.07
N GLY A 48 -9.02 -8.12 7.06
CA GLY A 48 -9.50 -7.39 5.89
C GLY A 48 -8.51 -6.33 5.43
N SER A 49 -7.97 -5.54 6.36
CA SER A 49 -6.95 -4.52 6.05
C SER A 49 -5.66 -5.15 5.48
N ALA A 50 -5.18 -6.25 6.04
CA ALA A 50 -4.01 -6.96 5.51
C ALA A 50 -4.27 -7.56 4.11
N PHE A 51 -5.49 -8.05 3.86
CA PHE A 51 -5.90 -8.54 2.55
C PHE A 51 -5.96 -7.41 1.52
N LEU A 52 -6.59 -6.27 1.86
CA LEU A 52 -6.62 -5.08 1.02
C LEU A 52 -5.20 -4.57 0.73
N ALA A 53 -4.34 -4.45 1.74
CA ALA A 53 -2.96 -4.03 1.55
C ALA A 53 -2.18 -4.98 0.61
N SER A 54 -2.27 -6.29 0.83
CA SER A 54 -1.54 -7.25 -0.01
C SER A 54 -2.09 -7.38 -1.43
N VAL A 55 -3.42 -7.35 -1.61
CA VAL A 55 -4.04 -7.51 -2.93
C VAL A 55 -4.01 -6.22 -3.73
N VAL A 56 -4.23 -5.07 -3.09
CA VAL A 56 -4.24 -3.78 -3.79
C VAL A 56 -2.82 -3.37 -4.12
N ASP A 57 -1.89 -3.39 -3.15
CA ASP A 57 -0.52 -2.90 -3.38
C ASP A 57 0.22 -3.79 -4.38
N ALA A 58 0.28 -5.11 -4.14
CA ALA A 58 1.04 -6.02 -5.00
C ALA A 58 0.42 -6.27 -6.38
N ARG A 59 -0.88 -5.98 -6.60
CA ARG A 59 -1.54 -6.28 -7.88
C ARG A 59 -1.85 -5.04 -8.69
N VAL A 60 -2.19 -3.93 -8.02
CA VAL A 60 -2.47 -2.66 -8.69
C VAL A 60 -1.17 -1.90 -8.94
N VAL A 61 -0.29 -1.78 -7.95
CA VAL A 61 0.95 -1.00 -8.13
C VAL A 61 1.92 -1.73 -9.06
N ASP A 62 2.22 -3.01 -8.81
CA ASP A 62 3.09 -3.79 -9.70
C ASP A 62 2.49 -3.95 -11.10
N GLY A 63 1.16 -4.12 -11.19
CA GLY A 63 0.45 -4.22 -12.47
C GLY A 63 0.56 -2.94 -13.30
N LEU A 64 0.40 -1.77 -12.66
CA LEU A 64 0.53 -0.47 -13.32
C LEU A 64 1.96 -0.21 -13.76
N VAL A 65 2.95 -0.43 -12.88
CA VAL A 65 4.36 -0.18 -13.20
C VAL A 65 4.83 -1.07 -14.35
N ASN A 66 4.52 -2.37 -14.31
CA ASN A 66 4.86 -3.29 -15.40
C ASN A 66 4.11 -2.92 -16.69
N GLY A 67 2.84 -2.52 -16.61
CA GLY A 67 2.06 -2.04 -17.74
C GLY A 67 2.68 -0.80 -18.41
N PHE A 68 3.08 0.20 -17.62
CA PHE A 68 3.80 1.36 -18.13
C PHE A 68 5.13 0.97 -18.79
N GLY A 69 5.88 0.04 -18.19
CA GLY A 69 7.11 -0.49 -18.79
C GLY A 69 6.89 -1.11 -20.16
N VAL A 70 5.84 -1.92 -20.32
CA VAL A 70 5.47 -2.53 -21.61
C VAL A 70 5.09 -1.47 -22.64
N VAL A 71 4.27 -0.49 -22.26
CA VAL A 71 3.87 0.60 -23.16
C VAL A 71 5.08 1.42 -23.62
N VAL A 72 5.98 1.78 -22.70
CA VAL A 72 7.20 2.52 -23.04
C VAL A 72 8.11 1.70 -23.95
N GLN A 73 8.29 0.40 -23.69
CA GLN A 73 9.06 -0.47 -24.57
C GLN A 73 8.44 -0.60 -25.96
N TRP A 74 7.11 -0.71 -26.04
CA TRP A 74 6.38 -0.77 -27.31
C TRP A 74 6.53 0.54 -28.10
N LEU A 75 6.38 1.69 -27.44
CA LEU A 75 6.61 3.01 -28.04
C LEU A 75 8.07 3.19 -28.48
N ALA A 76 9.04 2.74 -27.69
CA ALA A 76 10.45 2.77 -28.06
C ALA A 76 10.76 1.86 -29.26
N GLY A 77 10.12 0.69 -29.34
CA GLY A 77 10.21 -0.21 -30.49
C GLY A 77 9.60 0.38 -31.76
N ALA A 78 8.40 0.96 -31.66
CA ALA A 78 7.74 1.66 -32.76
C ALA A 78 8.55 2.90 -33.22
N GLY A 79 9.06 3.70 -32.28
CA GLY A 79 9.95 4.82 -32.58
C GLY A 79 11.28 4.38 -33.20
N ARG A 80 11.81 3.23 -32.78
CA ARG A 80 13.01 2.63 -33.39
C ARG A 80 12.75 2.21 -34.84
N GLN A 81 11.54 1.73 -35.18
CA GLN A 81 11.12 1.50 -36.59
C GLN A 81 11.00 2.79 -37.40
N VAL A 82 10.61 3.91 -36.79
CA VAL A 82 10.65 5.23 -37.45
C VAL A 82 12.10 5.70 -37.69
N GLN A 83 13.03 5.30 -36.81
CA GLN A 83 14.46 5.62 -36.92
C GLN A 83 15.30 4.59 -37.71
N THR A 84 14.72 3.61 -38.43
CA THR A 84 15.50 2.60 -39.21
C THR A 84 16.18 3.15 -40.48
N GLY A 85 16.73 4.37 -40.44
CA GLY A 85 17.78 4.74 -41.38
C GLY A 85 17.33 5.44 -42.68
N LEU A 86 16.18 6.10 -42.71
CA LEU A 86 15.87 7.03 -43.81
C LEU A 86 16.56 8.39 -43.63
N VAL A 87 17.90 8.42 -43.50
CA VAL A 87 18.69 9.61 -43.84
C VAL A 87 18.27 10.14 -45.22
N ARG A 88 17.85 9.22 -46.12
CA ARG A 88 17.26 9.50 -47.42
C ARG A 88 15.95 10.32 -47.39
N ASN A 89 15.07 10.16 -46.40
CA ASN A 89 13.87 11.01 -46.30
C ASN A 89 14.17 12.38 -45.70
N TYR A 90 15.10 12.45 -44.76
CA TYR A 90 15.59 13.73 -44.23
C TYR A 90 16.27 14.56 -45.33
N ALA A 91 17.08 13.94 -46.18
CA ALA A 91 17.72 14.61 -47.31
C ALA A 91 16.71 15.16 -48.32
N LEU A 92 15.64 14.42 -48.63
CA LEU A 92 14.57 14.88 -49.53
C LEU A 92 13.78 16.04 -48.94
N GLY A 93 13.41 15.96 -47.66
CA GLY A 93 12.73 17.07 -46.96
C GLY A 93 13.61 18.32 -46.87
N PHE A 94 14.91 18.15 -46.62
CA PHE A 94 15.88 19.24 -46.57
C PHE A 94 16.09 19.89 -47.95
N LEU A 95 16.20 19.09 -49.02
CA LEU A 95 16.29 19.57 -50.40
C LEU A 95 15.04 20.34 -50.86
N LEU A 96 13.85 19.81 -50.56
CA LEU A 96 12.59 20.49 -50.86
C LEU A 96 12.47 21.81 -50.10
N GLY A 97 12.81 21.82 -48.81
CA GLY A 97 12.82 23.04 -48.00
C GLY A 97 13.80 24.09 -48.54
N ALA A 98 15.01 23.67 -48.94
CA ALA A 98 16.01 24.54 -49.54
C ALA A 98 15.54 25.13 -50.88
N LEU A 99 14.92 24.31 -51.75
CA LEU A 99 14.38 24.77 -53.03
C LEU A 99 13.26 25.81 -52.86
N VAL A 100 12.35 25.59 -51.91
CA VAL A 100 11.27 26.54 -51.61
C VAL A 100 11.83 27.88 -51.10
N LEU A 101 12.82 27.84 -50.21
CA LEU A 101 13.50 29.04 -49.71
C LEU A 101 14.19 29.82 -50.83
N LEU A 102 14.93 29.13 -51.71
CA LEU A 102 15.59 29.74 -52.86
C LEU A 102 14.60 30.35 -53.83
N ALA A 103 13.51 29.66 -54.15
CA ALA A 103 12.45 30.18 -55.03
C ALA A 103 11.78 31.41 -54.41
N TYR A 104 11.49 31.38 -53.11
CA TYR A 104 10.88 32.50 -52.41
C TYR A 104 11.78 33.74 -52.37
N VAL A 105 13.07 33.57 -52.09
CA VAL A 105 14.04 34.67 -52.11
C VAL A 105 14.23 35.20 -53.53
N GLY A 106 14.31 34.34 -54.53
CA GLY A 106 14.46 34.73 -55.93
C GLY A 106 13.24 35.46 -56.52
N VAL A 107 12.02 35.17 -56.05
CA VAL A 107 10.79 35.85 -56.49
C VAL A 107 10.57 37.18 -55.73
N ARG A 108 11.18 37.35 -54.55
CA ARG A 108 11.14 38.60 -53.77
C ARG A 108 12.34 39.53 -53.97
N GLY A 109 13.35 39.09 -54.72
CA GLY A 109 14.53 39.86 -55.10
C GLY A 109 14.35 40.59 -56.41
#